data_AF-A0A2D4M329-F1
#
_entry.id   AF-A0A2D4M329-F1
#
_cell.length_a   1.000
_cell.length_b   1.000
_cell.length_c   1.000
_cell.angle_alpha   90.00
_cell.angle_beta   90.00
_cell.angle_gamma   90.00
#
_symmetry.space_group_name_H-M   'P 1'
#
loop_
_entity.id
_entity.type
_entity.pdbx_description
1 polymer ?
#
loop_
_entity_poly.entity_id
_entity_poly.type
_entity_poly.pdbx_seq_one_letter_code
_entity_poly.pdbx_strand_id
1 'polypeptide(L)'
;MVQKLSCEKDDAVQNALKEFELQRDAGERELLGKIQQLEMQVNQSSFESSASSLVAELQEKLQEEKAKFLEQLEEYEKRKNEEMQNIRTSLTAEQQTTFNTVLIREKLKKENIINDLSDKLKLIKQQQERDKDLIESLSEDRARLLEEKKKLEEEVNKLKNSYLVSSTCLPPILEPSGACAADFTSETERLSSDIAEEGKIDSTLETSMMTVNENAQMLSEEKQRIMMLEKTLQLKEEENKRLNQRLMSQSMSSVSLRHSEKIAIRDFQVGDLVLIILDERHDNYVLFTVSPTLYFLHSESLAALDLKPGECASGTSRRPWVLGKVMEKEYCQAKKAQNRFKVPLGTKFYRVKAVPWNKKV
;
A
#
# COMPACT_ATOMS: atom_id res chain seq x y z
N MET A 1 14.48 16.85 -10.70
CA MET A 1 13.75 18.12 -10.48
C MET A 1 13.42 18.33 -9.00
N VAL A 2 12.70 17.42 -8.35
CA VAL A 2 12.30 17.54 -6.92
C VAL A 2 13.48 17.57 -5.93
N GLN A 3 14.52 16.74 -6.11
CA GLN A 3 15.73 16.80 -5.26
C GLN A 3 16.51 18.11 -5.41
N LYS A 4 16.53 18.67 -6.62
CA LYS A 4 17.21 19.94 -6.91
C LYS A 4 16.49 21.10 -6.22
N LEU A 5 15.15 21.10 -6.31
CA LEU A 5 14.27 22.05 -5.60
C LEU A 5 14.34 21.91 -4.08
N SER A 6 14.55 20.69 -3.55
CA SER A 6 14.70 20.47 -2.10
C SER A 6 16.05 20.99 -1.59
N CYS A 7 17.13 20.79 -2.34
CA CYS A 7 18.46 21.31 -2.00
C CYS A 7 18.46 22.84 -2.04
N GLU A 8 17.89 23.42 -3.10
CA GLU A 8 17.75 24.88 -3.26
C GLU A 8 16.92 25.49 -2.11
N LYS A 9 15.89 24.78 -1.63
CA LYS A 9 15.09 25.23 -0.48
C LYS A 9 15.88 25.19 0.84
N ASP A 10 16.61 24.11 1.10
CA ASP A 10 17.38 23.98 2.34
C ASP A 10 18.55 24.99 2.38
N ASP A 11 19.19 25.24 1.23
CA ASP A 11 20.22 26.27 1.09
C ASP A 11 19.65 27.69 1.29
N ALA A 12 18.46 27.97 0.75
CA ALA A 12 17.77 29.25 0.97
C ALA A 12 17.41 29.48 2.44
N VAL A 13 16.96 28.43 3.15
CA VAL A 13 16.64 28.51 4.59
C VAL A 13 17.91 28.72 5.43
N GLN A 14 19.00 28.03 5.12
CA GLN A 14 20.27 28.25 5.82
C GLN A 14 20.85 29.64 5.60
N ASN A 15 20.76 30.16 4.37
CA ASN A 15 21.24 31.51 4.07
C ASN A 15 20.39 32.57 4.78
N ALA A 16 19.06 32.42 4.80
CA ALA A 16 18.17 33.31 5.54
C ALA A 16 18.45 33.30 7.04
N LEU A 17 18.74 32.13 7.64
CA LEU A 17 19.12 32.02 9.05
C LEU A 17 20.43 32.75 9.37
N LYS A 18 21.46 32.56 8.54
CA LYS A 18 22.75 33.25 8.71
C LYS A 18 22.61 34.76 8.57
N GLU A 19 21.81 35.22 7.62
CA GLU A 19 21.55 36.64 7.42
C GLU A 19 20.79 37.25 8.59
N PHE A 20 19.83 36.51 9.16
CA PHE A 20 19.11 36.93 10.36
C PHE A 20 20.00 37.02 11.60
N GLU A 21 20.90 36.05 11.80
CA GLU A 21 21.91 36.11 12.88
C GLU A 21 22.85 37.30 12.71
N LEU A 22 23.33 37.55 11.49
CA LEU A 22 24.18 38.71 11.19
C LEU A 22 23.47 40.04 11.47
N GLN A 23 22.19 40.16 11.12
CA GLN A 23 21.39 41.36 11.43
C GLN A 23 21.19 41.54 12.94
N ARG A 24 20.90 40.46 13.67
CA ARG A 24 20.78 40.50 15.13
C ARG A 24 22.09 40.95 15.78
N ASP A 25 23.21 40.36 15.40
CA ASP A 25 24.53 40.66 15.97
C ASP A 25 25.03 42.07 15.57
N ALA A 26 24.59 42.59 14.43
CA ALA A 26 24.82 43.98 14.03
C ALA A 26 23.99 44.95 14.89
N GLY A 27 22.70 44.67 15.10
CA GLY A 27 21.83 45.47 15.95
C GLY A 27 22.29 45.49 17.42
N GLU A 28 22.77 44.36 17.94
CA GLU A 28 23.31 44.26 19.30
C GLU A 28 24.58 45.11 19.48
N ARG A 29 25.50 45.10 18.50
CA ARG A 29 26.69 45.96 18.52
C ARG A 29 26.35 47.44 18.43
N GLU A 30 25.36 47.82 17.62
CA GLU A 30 24.93 49.21 17.51
C GLU A 30 24.29 49.71 18.82
N LEU A 31 23.45 48.88 19.45
CA LEU A 31 22.85 49.18 20.75
C LEU A 31 23.90 49.33 21.85
N LEU A 32 24.88 48.41 21.93
CA LEU A 32 26.00 48.52 22.86
C LEU A 32 26.81 49.80 22.66
N GLY A 33 27.06 50.18 21.41
CA GLY A 33 27.75 51.43 21.08
C GLY A 33 26.97 52.67 21.52
N LYS A 34 25.64 52.69 21.32
CA LYS A 34 24.78 53.79 21.79
C LYS A 34 24.73 53.88 23.31
N ILE A 35 24.68 52.74 24.01
CA ILE A 35 24.70 52.70 25.48
C ILE A 35 26.01 53.32 26.00
N GLN A 36 27.16 52.93 25.45
CA GLN A 36 28.45 53.52 25.84
C GLN A 36 28.53 55.02 25.56
N GLN A 37 28.01 55.48 24.42
CA GLN A 37 27.96 56.91 24.12
C GLN A 37 27.07 57.70 25.10
N LEU A 38 25.91 57.14 25.45
CA LEU A 38 25.00 57.75 26.43
C LEU A 38 25.61 57.79 27.83
N GLU A 39 26.28 56.73 28.27
CA GLU A 39 27.03 56.71 29.54
C GLU A 39 28.12 57.79 29.58
N MET A 40 28.84 57.98 28.47
CA MET A 40 29.88 58.99 28.37
C MET A 40 29.34 60.43 28.36
N GLN A 41 28.17 60.67 27.76
CA GLN A 41 27.47 61.96 27.78
C GLN A 41 26.88 62.31 29.14
N VAL A 42 26.33 61.33 29.86
CA VAL A 42 25.82 61.52 31.23
C VAL A 42 26.96 61.89 32.19
N ASN A 43 28.13 61.26 32.04
CA ASN A 43 29.30 61.59 32.87
C ASN A 43 29.93 62.97 32.55
N GLN A 44 29.66 63.57 31.39
CA GLN A 44 30.21 64.88 30.99
C GLN A 44 29.30 66.06 31.31
N SER A 45 28.03 65.84 31.66
CA SER A 45 27.01 66.91 31.77
C SER A 45 26.75 67.44 33.19
N SER A 46 27.68 67.25 34.12
CA SER A 46 27.63 67.89 35.46
C SER A 46 27.96 69.39 35.41
N PHE A 47 27.01 70.21 34.95
CA PHE A 47 26.91 71.64 35.30
C PHE A 47 25.43 72.02 35.43
N GLU A 48 25.07 72.46 36.65
CA GLU A 48 23.70 72.46 37.16
C GLU A 48 22.85 73.64 36.66
N SER A 49 21.60 73.35 36.27
CA SER A 49 20.39 74.19 36.19
C SER A 49 19.65 74.16 34.83
N SER A 50 20.31 74.12 33.67
CA SER A 50 19.65 73.84 32.36
C SER A 50 19.61 72.35 31.98
N ALA A 51 20.43 71.51 32.63
CA ALA A 51 20.48 70.07 32.37
C ALA A 51 19.22 69.32 32.82
N SER A 52 18.50 69.81 33.84
CA SER A 52 17.33 69.12 34.40
C SER A 52 16.16 69.01 33.41
N SER A 53 15.89 70.07 32.64
CA SER A 53 14.83 70.08 31.62
C SER A 53 15.16 69.15 30.45
N LEU A 54 16.41 69.16 29.99
CA LEU A 54 16.86 68.37 28.86
C LEU A 54 16.95 66.87 29.21
N VAL A 55 17.33 66.56 30.45
CA VAL A 55 17.30 65.21 31.01
C VAL A 55 15.86 64.69 31.11
N ALA A 56 14.90 65.52 31.55
CA ALA A 56 13.49 65.12 31.60
C ALA A 56 12.93 64.81 30.21
N GLU A 57 13.24 65.64 29.21
CA GLU A 57 12.78 65.45 27.82
C GLU A 57 13.40 64.20 27.17
N LEU A 58 14.69 63.93 27.42
CA LEU A 58 15.34 62.69 26.97
C LEU A 58 14.78 61.44 27.66
N GLN A 59 14.43 61.56 28.94
CA GLN A 59 13.86 60.46 29.71
C GLN A 59 12.43 60.14 29.29
N GLU A 60 11.64 61.15 28.92
CA GLU A 60 10.33 61.01 28.31
C GLU A 60 10.43 60.31 26.95
N LYS A 61 11.32 60.77 26.05
CA LYS A 61 11.53 60.09 24.76
C LYS A 61 12.01 58.66 24.90
N LEU A 62 12.86 58.37 25.88
CA LEU A 62 13.29 57.00 26.18
C LEU A 62 12.11 56.13 26.66
N GLN A 63 11.20 56.68 27.46
CA GLN A 63 9.99 55.96 27.87
C GLN A 63 9.02 55.74 26.70
N GLU A 64 8.84 56.75 25.84
CA GLU A 64 7.99 56.66 24.67
C GLU A 64 8.49 55.59 23.68
N GLU A 65 9.80 55.56 23.40
CA GLU A 65 10.38 54.52 22.53
C GLU A 65 10.31 53.13 23.18
N LYS A 66 10.50 53.02 24.50
CA LYS A 66 10.29 51.75 25.21
C LYS A 66 8.84 51.27 25.11
N ALA A 67 7.87 52.18 25.21
CA ALA A 67 6.46 51.85 25.06
C ALA A 67 6.13 51.38 23.62
N LYS A 68 6.65 52.08 22.60
CA LYS A 68 6.49 51.69 21.18
C LYS A 68 7.12 50.32 20.89
N PHE A 69 8.30 50.04 21.43
CA PHE A 69 8.93 48.73 21.26
C PHE A 69 8.12 47.62 21.92
N LEU A 70 7.58 47.85 23.12
CA LEU A 70 6.71 46.89 23.80
C LEU A 70 5.43 46.63 23.00
N GLU A 71 4.79 47.67 22.48
CA GLU A 71 3.58 47.56 21.65
C GLU A 71 3.86 46.79 20.35
N GLN A 72 4.96 47.06 19.66
CA GLN A 72 5.38 46.29 18.48
C GLN A 72 5.64 44.81 18.81
N LEU A 73 6.22 44.52 19.98
CA LEU A 73 6.51 43.16 20.41
C LEU A 73 5.21 42.39 20.71
N GLU A 74 4.25 43.04 21.36
CA GLU A 74 2.91 42.50 21.64
C GLU A 74 2.11 42.28 20.34
N GLU A 75 2.17 43.21 19.39
CA GLU A 75 1.56 43.03 18.07
C GLU A 75 2.20 41.87 17.29
N TYR A 76 3.53 41.73 17.35
CA TYR A 76 4.23 40.63 16.71
C TYR A 76 3.83 39.28 17.31
N GLU A 77 3.75 39.20 18.65
CA GLU A 77 3.31 38.00 19.36
C GLU A 77 1.85 37.64 19.03
N LYS A 78 0.96 38.65 19.02
CA LYS A 78 -0.43 38.48 18.63
C LYS A 78 -0.55 37.95 17.19
N ARG A 79 0.17 38.56 16.25
CA ARG A 79 0.19 38.13 14.84
C ARG A 79 0.70 36.70 14.70
N LYS A 80 1.74 36.32 15.44
CA LYS A 80 2.26 34.94 15.47
C LYS A 80 1.26 33.94 16.03
N ASN A 81 0.54 34.31 17.09
CA ASN A 81 -0.51 33.46 17.67
C ASN A 81 -1.69 33.28 16.70
N GLU A 82 -2.10 34.33 15.99
CA GLU A 82 -3.13 34.26 14.96
C GLU A 82 -2.70 33.39 13.77
N GLU A 83 -1.47 33.55 13.26
CA GLU A 83 -0.90 32.70 12.22
C GLU A 83 -0.88 31.22 12.64
N MET A 84 -0.43 30.94 13.87
CA MET A 84 -0.39 29.59 14.42
C MET A 84 -1.79 28.96 14.50
N GLN A 85 -2.78 29.73 14.94
CA GLN A 85 -4.16 29.26 15.06
C GLN A 85 -4.79 29.02 13.67
N ASN A 86 -4.49 29.87 12.69
CA ASN A 86 -4.93 29.68 11.31
C ASN A 86 -4.33 28.41 10.69
N ILE A 87 -3.03 28.18 10.88
CA ILE A 87 -2.36 26.96 10.41
C ILE A 87 -2.98 25.72 11.08
N ARG A 88 -3.21 25.76 12.40
CA ARG A 88 -3.84 24.64 13.12
C ARG A 88 -5.24 24.33 12.60
N THR A 89 -6.03 25.35 12.32
CA THR A 89 -7.39 25.22 11.77
C THR A 89 -7.35 24.65 10.35
N SER A 90 -6.48 25.18 9.49
CA SER A 90 -6.29 24.70 8.11
C SER A 90 -5.82 23.24 8.07
N LEU A 91 -4.84 22.87 8.89
CA LEU A 91 -4.35 21.50 8.99
C LEU A 91 -5.45 20.53 9.42
N THR A 92 -6.31 20.94 10.37
CA THR A 92 -7.43 20.11 10.82
C THR A 92 -8.45 19.89 9.70
N ALA A 93 -8.76 20.94 8.93
CA ALA A 93 -9.65 20.84 7.77
C ALA A 93 -9.06 19.95 6.65
N GLU A 94 -7.75 20.06 6.38
CA GLU A 94 -7.05 19.21 5.42
C GLU A 94 -7.05 17.73 5.83
N GLN A 95 -6.79 17.46 7.11
CA GLN A 95 -6.85 16.10 7.67
C GLN A 95 -8.25 15.50 7.51
N GLN A 96 -9.31 16.27 7.83
CA GLN A 96 -10.69 15.81 7.69
C GLN A 96 -11.05 15.54 6.22
N THR A 97 -10.62 16.41 5.30
CA THR A 97 -10.87 16.25 3.86
C THR A 97 -10.16 15.01 3.32
N THR A 98 -8.91 14.80 3.74
CA THR A 98 -8.11 13.63 3.35
C THR A 98 -8.74 12.34 3.87
N PHE A 99 -9.16 12.33 5.14
CA PHE A 99 -9.87 11.20 5.74
C PHE A 99 -11.15 10.86 5.00
N ASN A 100 -12.00 11.86 4.75
CA ASN A 100 -13.26 11.67 4.01
C ASN A 100 -13.01 11.14 2.60
N THR A 101 -11.99 11.63 1.90
CA THR A 101 -11.61 11.16 0.57
C THR A 101 -11.18 9.69 0.57
N VAL A 102 -10.35 9.29 1.54
CA VAL A 102 -9.91 7.90 1.69
C VAL A 102 -11.10 7.01 2.03
N LEU A 103 -11.97 7.46 2.93
CA LEU A 103 -13.17 6.72 3.34
C LEU A 103 -14.11 6.47 2.16
N ILE A 104 -14.38 7.49 1.33
CA ILE A 104 -15.21 7.35 0.12
C ILE A 104 -14.58 6.37 -0.86
N ARG A 105 -13.26 6.47 -1.10
CA ARG A 105 -12.54 5.56 -2.00
C ARG A 105 -12.63 4.11 -1.54
N GLU A 106 -12.43 3.85 -0.25
CA GLU A 106 -12.52 2.50 0.30
C GLU A 106 -13.95 1.97 0.34
N LYS A 107 -14.94 2.84 0.59
CA LYS A 107 -16.36 2.49 0.48
C LYS A 107 -16.69 2.04 -0.95
N LEU A 108 -16.30 2.81 -1.96
CA LEU A 108 -16.55 2.50 -3.38
C LEU A 108 -15.90 1.17 -3.79
N LYS A 109 -14.66 0.90 -3.35
CA LYS A 109 -13.99 -0.38 -3.63
C LYS A 109 -14.74 -1.56 -3.04
N LYS A 110 -15.20 -1.46 -1.78
CA LYS A 110 -15.97 -2.51 -1.13
C LYS A 110 -17.30 -2.73 -1.85
N GLU A 111 -17.98 -1.66 -2.22
CA GLU A 111 -19.23 -1.73 -2.98
C GLU A 111 -19.05 -2.42 -4.34
N ASN A 112 -17.99 -2.11 -5.08
CA ASN A 112 -17.66 -2.80 -6.33
C ASN A 112 -17.42 -4.30 -6.14
N ILE A 113 -16.70 -4.70 -5.08
CA ILE A 113 -16.46 -6.12 -4.77
C ILE A 113 -17.77 -6.82 -4.41
N ILE A 114 -18.62 -6.17 -3.60
CA ILE A 114 -19.93 -6.71 -3.23
C ILE A 114 -20.79 -6.93 -4.48
N ASN A 115 -20.80 -5.97 -5.40
CA ASN A 115 -21.55 -6.08 -6.66
C ASN A 115 -21.03 -7.23 -7.53
N ASP A 116 -19.72 -7.35 -7.73
CA ASP A 116 -19.12 -8.47 -8.50
C ASP A 116 -19.43 -9.84 -7.88
N LEU A 117 -19.34 -9.96 -6.55
CA LEU A 117 -19.71 -11.19 -5.85
C LEU A 117 -21.20 -11.50 -5.95
N SER A 118 -22.06 -10.48 -5.87
CA SER A 118 -23.51 -10.61 -6.03
C SER A 118 -23.88 -11.08 -7.44
N ASP A 119 -23.24 -10.54 -8.47
CA ASP A 119 -23.45 -10.93 -9.86
C ASP A 119 -23.00 -12.37 -10.12
N LYS A 120 -21.82 -12.75 -9.60
CA LYS A 120 -21.33 -14.14 -9.65
C LYS A 120 -22.27 -15.10 -8.94
N LEU A 121 -22.78 -14.72 -7.77
CA LEU A 121 -23.75 -15.53 -7.02
C LEU A 121 -25.05 -15.70 -7.79
N LYS A 122 -25.54 -14.64 -8.44
CA LYS A 122 -26.72 -14.71 -9.31
C LYS A 122 -26.51 -15.64 -10.51
N LEU A 123 -25.33 -15.58 -11.14
CA LEU A 123 -24.98 -16.44 -12.27
C LEU A 123 -24.92 -17.91 -11.85
N ILE A 124 -24.24 -18.22 -10.74
CA ILE A 124 -24.16 -19.59 -10.19
C ILE A 124 -25.56 -20.09 -9.85
N LYS A 125 -26.40 -19.26 -9.22
CA LYS A 125 -27.77 -19.63 -8.88
C LYS A 125 -28.60 -19.95 -10.13
N GLN A 126 -28.47 -19.16 -11.20
CA GLN A 126 -29.14 -19.46 -12.48
C GLN A 126 -28.62 -20.74 -13.14
N GLN A 127 -27.32 -21.01 -13.06
CA GLN A 127 -26.76 -22.27 -13.56
C GLN A 127 -27.30 -23.46 -12.76
N GLN A 128 -27.36 -23.36 -11.42
CA GLN A 128 -27.92 -24.41 -10.57
C GLN A 128 -29.39 -24.71 -10.90
N GLU A 129 -30.20 -23.69 -11.21
CA GLU A 129 -31.58 -23.94 -11.63
C GLU A 129 -31.65 -24.68 -12.96
N ARG A 130 -30.84 -24.26 -13.96
CA ARG A 130 -30.76 -24.96 -15.25
C ARG A 130 -30.30 -26.40 -15.11
N ASP A 131 -29.31 -26.64 -14.26
CA ASP A 131 -28.79 -28.00 -13.99
C ASP A 131 -29.85 -28.85 -13.28
N LYS A 132 -30.61 -28.25 -12.36
CA LYS A 132 -31.72 -28.92 -11.67
C LYS A 132 -32.82 -29.32 -12.67
N ASP A 133 -33.23 -28.42 -13.56
CA ASP A 133 -34.24 -28.70 -14.59
C ASP A 133 -33.75 -29.80 -15.55
N LEU A 134 -32.47 -29.79 -15.92
CA LEU A 134 -31.87 -30.82 -16.77
C LEU A 134 -31.84 -32.18 -16.07
N ILE A 135 -31.46 -32.23 -14.79
CA ILE A 135 -31.46 -33.46 -13.99
C ILE A 135 -32.87 -34.03 -13.88
N GLU A 136 -33.88 -33.18 -13.66
CA GLU A 136 -35.28 -33.58 -13.62
C GLU A 136 -35.71 -34.24 -14.94
N SER A 137 -35.47 -33.58 -16.08
CA SER A 137 -35.76 -34.15 -17.40
C SER A 137 -35.05 -35.49 -17.66
N LEU A 138 -33.75 -35.58 -17.36
CA LEU A 138 -33.01 -36.84 -17.53
C LEU A 138 -33.53 -37.95 -16.60
N SER A 139 -34.02 -37.60 -15.43
CA SER A 139 -34.61 -38.55 -14.49
C SER A 139 -35.95 -39.11 -15.00
N GLU A 140 -36.77 -38.27 -15.62
CA GLU A 140 -38.02 -38.68 -16.27
C GLU A 140 -37.74 -39.58 -17.48
N ASP A 141 -36.78 -39.21 -18.32
CA ASP A 141 -36.35 -40.01 -19.48
C ASP A 141 -35.88 -41.40 -19.03
N ARG A 142 -35.06 -41.46 -17.97
CA ARG A 142 -34.59 -42.72 -17.38
C ARG A 142 -35.75 -43.57 -16.86
N ALA A 143 -36.75 -42.96 -16.23
CA ALA A 143 -37.93 -43.68 -15.74
C ALA A 143 -38.75 -44.27 -16.90
N ARG A 144 -38.95 -43.50 -17.98
CA ARG A 144 -39.64 -43.98 -19.19
C ARG A 144 -38.89 -45.15 -19.84
N LEU A 145 -37.58 -45.04 -20.01
CA LEU A 145 -36.74 -46.11 -20.56
C LEU A 145 -36.76 -47.38 -19.70
N LEU A 146 -36.79 -47.24 -18.37
CA LEU A 146 -36.89 -48.39 -17.47
C LEU A 146 -38.23 -49.12 -17.62
N GLU A 147 -39.32 -48.38 -17.78
CA GLU A 147 -40.64 -48.96 -18.00
C GLU A 147 -40.74 -49.66 -19.37
N GLU A 148 -40.20 -49.03 -20.42
CA GLU A 148 -40.14 -49.63 -21.75
C GLU A 148 -39.28 -50.89 -21.77
N LYS A 149 -38.11 -50.86 -21.12
CA LYS A 149 -37.25 -52.03 -20.93
C LYS A 149 -38.00 -53.16 -20.23
N LYS A 150 -38.71 -52.86 -19.14
CA LYS A 150 -39.49 -53.85 -18.39
C LYS A 150 -40.57 -54.49 -19.26
N LYS A 151 -41.30 -53.67 -20.04
CA LYS A 151 -42.31 -54.17 -20.99
C LYS A 151 -41.70 -55.10 -22.04
N LEU A 152 -40.55 -54.74 -22.62
CA LEU A 152 -39.84 -55.58 -23.57
C LEU A 152 -39.35 -56.89 -22.93
N GLU A 153 -38.84 -56.85 -21.70
CA GLU A 153 -38.45 -58.05 -20.95
C GLU A 153 -39.66 -58.98 -20.69
N GLU A 154 -40.83 -58.42 -20.37
CA GLU A 154 -42.08 -59.17 -20.23
C GLU A 154 -42.52 -59.81 -21.56
N GLU A 155 -42.44 -59.09 -22.68
CA GLU A 155 -42.73 -59.60 -24.01
C GLU A 155 -41.78 -60.73 -24.43
N VAL A 156 -40.47 -60.58 -24.18
CA VAL A 156 -39.46 -61.62 -24.43
C VAL A 156 -39.73 -62.86 -23.59
N ASN A 157 -40.06 -62.69 -22.30
CA ASN A 157 -40.41 -63.82 -21.43
C ASN A 157 -41.69 -64.53 -21.88
N LYS A 158 -42.70 -63.79 -22.36
CA LYS A 158 -43.93 -64.36 -22.91
C LYS A 158 -43.66 -65.16 -24.19
N LEU A 159 -42.83 -64.65 -25.11
CA LEU A 159 -42.39 -65.36 -26.31
C LEU A 159 -41.62 -66.64 -25.95
N LYS A 160 -40.69 -66.57 -24.99
CA LYS A 160 -39.91 -67.72 -24.50
C LYS A 160 -40.79 -68.80 -23.88
N ASN A 161 -41.80 -68.41 -23.10
CA ASN A 161 -42.77 -69.34 -22.50
C ASN A 161 -43.70 -69.96 -23.56
N SER A 162 -44.12 -69.20 -24.58
CA SER A 162 -44.88 -69.71 -25.73
C SER A 162 -44.10 -70.77 -26.53
N TYR A 163 -42.78 -70.55 -26.67
CA TYR A 163 -41.89 -71.50 -27.33
C TYR A 163 -41.73 -72.82 -26.55
N LEU A 164 -41.67 -72.76 -25.22
CA LEU A 164 -41.58 -73.95 -24.36
C LEU A 164 -42.88 -74.79 -24.35
N VAL A 165 -44.05 -74.17 -24.55
CA VAL A 165 -45.35 -74.89 -24.64
C VAL A 165 -45.58 -75.50 -26.04
N SER A 166 -44.85 -75.05 -27.06
CA SER A 166 -44.98 -75.56 -28.44
C SER A 166 -44.05 -76.74 -28.77
N SER A 167 -43.23 -77.22 -27.81
CA SER A 167 -42.30 -78.33 -28.03
C SER A 167 -42.68 -79.55 -27.18
N THR A 168 -43.52 -80.42 -27.74
CA THR A 168 -43.62 -81.84 -27.34
C THR A 168 -43.57 -82.69 -28.60
N CYS A 169 -42.38 -83.29 -28.82
CA CYS A 169 -41.92 -84.30 -29.81
C CYS A 169 -40.56 -83.80 -30.32
N LEU A 170 -39.42 -84.42 -30.01
CA LEU A 170 -38.97 -85.75 -30.44
C LEU A 170 -37.84 -86.30 -29.52
N PRO A 171 -37.57 -87.62 -29.49
CA PRO A 171 -36.35 -88.21 -28.91
C PRO A 171 -35.35 -88.67 -30.04
N PRO A 172 -34.21 -89.35 -29.78
CA PRO A 172 -32.89 -88.73 -29.96
C PRO A 172 -31.90 -89.51 -30.88
N ILE A 173 -30.71 -88.90 -31.10
CA ILE A 173 -29.39 -89.51 -31.46
C ILE A 173 -29.22 -90.08 -32.89
N LEU A 174 -28.23 -89.53 -33.64
CA LEU A 174 -27.06 -90.26 -34.19
C LEU A 174 -26.10 -89.29 -34.94
N GLU A 175 -24.89 -89.14 -34.39
CA GLU A 175 -23.61 -88.79 -35.08
C GLU A 175 -23.14 -90.01 -35.94
N PRO A 176 -22.12 -89.98 -36.83
CA PRO A 176 -21.00 -89.01 -36.90
C PRO A 176 -20.48 -88.62 -38.32
N SER A 177 -19.43 -87.78 -38.31
CA SER A 177 -18.27 -87.73 -39.24
C SER A 177 -18.29 -86.79 -40.46
N GLY A 178 -17.26 -85.93 -40.53
CA GLY A 178 -16.60 -85.58 -41.80
C GLY A 178 -16.17 -84.13 -42.05
N ALA A 179 -15.03 -83.73 -41.46
CA ALA A 179 -13.95 -82.91 -42.02
C ALA A 179 -14.18 -81.74 -43.03
N CYS A 180 -13.59 -80.60 -42.64
CA CYS A 180 -12.75 -79.67 -43.41
C CYS A 180 -13.35 -78.56 -44.31
N ALA A 181 -12.64 -77.43 -44.22
CA ALA A 181 -12.88 -76.11 -44.76
C ALA A 181 -12.54 -75.95 -46.26
N ALA A 182 -13.12 -74.93 -46.90
CA ALA A 182 -12.41 -74.01 -47.80
C ALA A 182 -13.31 -72.80 -48.15
N ASP A 183 -12.72 -71.61 -48.04
CA ASP A 183 -13.14 -70.36 -48.71
C ASP A 183 -13.27 -70.54 -50.22
N PHE A 184 -14.13 -69.76 -50.88
CA PHE A 184 -13.78 -68.98 -52.08
C PHE A 184 -14.88 -67.97 -52.43
N THR A 185 -14.46 -66.71 -52.46
CA THR A 185 -15.04 -65.53 -53.12
C THR A 185 -15.24 -65.74 -54.62
N SER A 186 -16.34 -65.22 -55.20
CA SER A 186 -16.41 -64.82 -56.61
C SER A 186 -17.52 -63.78 -56.83
N GLU A 187 -17.12 -62.63 -57.37
CA GLU A 187 -17.93 -61.48 -57.75
C GLU A 187 -18.58 -61.71 -59.12
N THR A 188 -19.79 -61.18 -59.38
CA THR A 188 -20.29 -60.93 -60.76
C THR A 188 -21.30 -59.77 -60.79
N GLU A 189 -20.83 -58.64 -61.32
CA GLU A 189 -21.43 -57.61 -62.20
C GLU A 189 -22.88 -57.07 -62.05
N ARG A 190 -22.92 -55.75 -61.78
CA ARG A 190 -23.61 -54.63 -62.48
C ARG A 190 -24.89 -54.89 -63.30
N LEU A 191 -25.90 -54.04 -63.07
CA LEU A 191 -26.61 -53.31 -64.13
C LEU A 191 -27.10 -51.95 -63.62
N SER A 192 -26.77 -50.89 -64.37
CA SER A 192 -27.18 -49.49 -64.20
C SER A 192 -28.45 -49.20 -65.01
N SER A 193 -29.27 -48.23 -64.57
CA SER A 193 -30.24 -47.57 -65.44
C SER A 193 -30.55 -46.15 -64.94
N ASP A 194 -30.23 -45.14 -65.75
CA ASP A 194 -30.69 -43.75 -65.68
C ASP A 194 -31.92 -43.56 -66.58
N ILE A 195 -32.91 -42.73 -66.20
CA ILE A 195 -33.64 -41.73 -67.04
C ILE A 195 -34.28 -40.62 -66.15
N ALA A 196 -33.91 -39.35 -66.46
CA ALA A 196 -34.54 -38.01 -66.38
C ALA A 196 -35.52 -37.60 -65.25
N GLU A 197 -35.32 -36.52 -64.46
CA GLU A 197 -35.33 -35.05 -64.73
C GLU A 197 -36.72 -34.44 -65.02
N GLU A 198 -37.35 -33.85 -63.99
CA GLU A 198 -37.97 -32.51 -64.05
C GLU A 198 -38.39 -32.05 -62.63
N GLY A 199 -38.00 -30.83 -62.22
CA GLY A 199 -38.67 -30.10 -61.12
C GLY A 199 -37.88 -29.78 -59.83
N LYS A 200 -36.55 -29.60 -59.86
CA LYS A 200 -35.78 -29.27 -58.64
C LYS A 200 -34.71 -28.18 -58.84
N ILE A 201 -35.11 -27.02 -59.35
CA ILE A 201 -34.20 -25.87 -59.52
C ILE A 201 -34.39 -24.72 -58.53
N ASP A 202 -35.47 -24.70 -57.73
CA ASP A 202 -35.72 -23.59 -56.79
C ASP A 202 -35.12 -23.81 -55.39
N SER A 203 -35.02 -25.06 -54.93
CA SER A 203 -34.57 -25.41 -53.57
C SER A 203 -33.05 -25.28 -53.35
N THR A 204 -32.25 -25.45 -54.41
CA THR A 204 -30.78 -25.45 -54.32
C THR A 204 -30.21 -24.03 -54.26
N LEU A 205 -30.91 -23.06 -54.85
CA LEU A 205 -30.55 -21.64 -54.80
C LEU A 205 -30.85 -21.03 -53.42
N GLU A 206 -31.97 -21.42 -52.80
CA GLU A 206 -32.35 -20.96 -51.45
C GLU A 206 -31.39 -21.50 -50.37
N THR A 207 -30.97 -22.77 -50.47
CA THR A 207 -29.97 -23.39 -49.59
C THR A 207 -28.58 -22.74 -49.72
N SER A 208 -28.21 -22.31 -50.93
CA SER A 208 -26.93 -21.61 -51.19
C SER A 208 -26.96 -20.15 -50.70
N MET A 209 -28.11 -19.49 -50.75
CA MET A 209 -28.27 -18.14 -50.20
C MET A 209 -28.26 -18.14 -48.66
N MET A 210 -28.86 -19.15 -48.01
CA MET A 210 -28.79 -19.30 -46.55
C MET A 210 -27.35 -19.55 -46.05
N THR A 211 -26.59 -20.44 -46.70
CA THR A 211 -25.21 -20.77 -46.29
C THR A 211 -24.20 -19.63 -46.51
N VAL A 212 -24.36 -18.82 -47.56
CA VAL A 212 -23.54 -17.61 -47.77
C VAL A 212 -23.92 -16.53 -46.76
N ASN A 213 -25.20 -16.39 -46.40
CA ASN A 213 -25.66 -15.45 -45.39
C ASN A 213 -25.21 -15.85 -43.97
N GLU A 214 -25.28 -17.13 -43.62
CA GLU A 214 -24.77 -17.68 -42.35
C GLU A 214 -23.24 -17.51 -42.23
N ASN A 215 -22.49 -17.77 -43.30
CA ASN A 215 -21.05 -17.54 -43.33
C ASN A 215 -20.68 -16.04 -43.24
N ALA A 216 -21.44 -15.15 -43.89
CA ALA A 216 -21.24 -13.71 -43.79
C ALA A 216 -21.57 -13.17 -42.39
N GLN A 217 -22.61 -13.71 -41.74
CA GLN A 217 -23.01 -13.39 -40.38
C GLN A 217 -21.99 -13.89 -39.36
N MET A 218 -21.52 -15.13 -39.51
CA MET A 218 -20.43 -15.72 -38.70
C MET A 218 -19.12 -14.92 -38.83
N LEU A 219 -18.74 -14.51 -40.04
CA LEU A 219 -17.56 -13.66 -40.26
C LEU A 219 -17.73 -12.27 -39.61
N SER A 220 -18.94 -11.74 -39.55
CA SER A 220 -19.24 -10.48 -38.86
C SER A 220 -19.11 -10.62 -37.33
N GLU A 221 -19.63 -11.70 -36.75
CA GLU A 221 -19.52 -11.98 -35.32
C GLU A 221 -18.07 -12.23 -34.88
N GLU A 222 -17.31 -13.00 -35.67
CA GLU A 222 -15.89 -13.25 -35.41
C GLU A 222 -15.06 -11.97 -35.53
N LYS A 223 -15.35 -11.12 -36.52
CA LYS A 223 -14.71 -9.79 -36.64
C LYS A 223 -15.02 -8.89 -35.44
N GLN A 224 -16.24 -8.96 -34.90
CA GLN A 224 -16.62 -8.21 -33.71
C GLN A 224 -15.94 -8.74 -32.44
N ARG A 225 -15.76 -10.07 -32.34
CA ARG A 225 -15.00 -10.72 -31.28
C ARG A 225 -13.52 -10.33 -31.31
N ILE A 226 -12.90 -10.34 -32.49
CA ILE A 226 -11.51 -9.91 -32.69
C ILE A 226 -11.33 -8.46 -32.23
N MET A 227 -12.22 -7.55 -32.65
CA MET A 227 -12.17 -6.14 -32.23
C MET A 227 -12.27 -5.96 -30.71
N MET A 228 -13.12 -6.74 -30.04
CA MET A 228 -13.26 -6.71 -28.58
C MET A 228 -11.97 -7.21 -27.89
N LEU A 229 -11.37 -8.27 -28.41
CA LEU A 229 -10.13 -8.84 -27.88
C LEU A 229 -8.95 -7.88 -28.07
N GLU A 230 -8.84 -7.24 -29.23
CA GLU A 230 -7.82 -6.21 -29.50
C GLU A 230 -7.95 -5.03 -28.53
N LYS A 231 -9.16 -4.55 -28.29
CA LYS A 231 -9.42 -3.47 -27.32
C LYS A 231 -9.06 -3.89 -25.89
N THR A 232 -9.36 -5.15 -25.53
CA THR A 232 -9.02 -5.69 -24.21
C THR A 232 -7.51 -5.84 -24.04
N LEU A 233 -6.81 -6.29 -25.08
CA LEU A 233 -5.36 -6.41 -25.10
C LEU A 233 -4.70 -5.04 -24.91
N GLN A 234 -5.14 -4.02 -25.65
CA GLN A 234 -4.62 -2.65 -25.51
C GLN A 234 -4.80 -2.11 -24.09
N LEU A 235 -5.97 -2.30 -23.48
CA LEU A 235 -6.20 -1.89 -22.08
C LEU A 235 -5.27 -2.63 -21.10
N LYS A 236 -5.01 -3.92 -21.35
CA LYS A 236 -4.09 -4.72 -20.53
C LYS A 236 -2.64 -4.32 -20.71
N GLU A 237 -2.22 -3.97 -21.93
CA GLU A 237 -0.89 -3.43 -22.20
C GLU A 237 -0.67 -2.08 -21.52
N GLU A 238 -1.67 -1.19 -21.55
CA GLU A 238 -1.62 0.10 -20.85
C GLU A 238 -1.58 -0.07 -19.33
N GLU A 239 -2.39 -0.98 -18.78
CA GLU A 239 -2.36 -1.32 -17.36
C GLU A 239 -0.99 -1.87 -16.95
N ASN A 240 -0.40 -2.76 -17.75
CA ASN A 240 0.92 -3.33 -17.50
C ASN A 240 1.99 -2.24 -17.53
N LYS A 241 1.97 -1.35 -18.53
CA LYS A 241 2.88 -0.20 -18.61
C LYS A 241 2.78 0.71 -17.37
N ARG A 242 1.56 1.00 -16.92
CA ARG A 242 1.31 1.79 -15.71
C ARG A 242 1.84 1.11 -14.46
N LEU A 243 1.64 -0.20 -14.32
CA LEU A 243 2.17 -0.98 -13.20
C LEU A 243 3.70 -1.00 -13.20
N ASN A 244 4.30 -1.18 -14.37
CA ASN A 244 5.75 -1.22 -14.52
C ASN A 244 6.38 0.14 -14.18
N GLN A 245 5.76 1.25 -14.62
CA GLN A 245 6.16 2.61 -14.22
C GLN A 245 6.06 2.82 -12.70
N ARG A 246 5.00 2.31 -12.07
CA ARG A 246 4.84 2.37 -10.61
C ARG A 246 5.91 1.57 -9.88
N LEU A 247 6.24 0.38 -10.38
CA LEU A 247 7.29 -0.48 -9.83
C LEU A 247 8.66 0.20 -9.92
N MET A 248 8.99 0.80 -11.08
CA MET A 248 10.22 1.58 -11.25
C MET A 248 10.28 2.76 -10.28
N SER A 249 9.17 3.48 -10.11
CA SER A 249 9.06 4.62 -9.19
C SER A 249 9.24 4.20 -7.72
N GLN A 250 8.69 3.05 -7.34
CA GLN A 250 8.83 2.50 -5.98
C GLN A 250 10.24 1.97 -5.71
N SER A 251 10.86 1.36 -6.71
CA SER A 251 12.22 0.81 -6.58
C SER A 251 13.24 1.93 -6.34
N MET A 252 13.11 3.05 -7.07
CA MET A 252 14.03 4.19 -6.95
C MET A 252 13.81 5.04 -5.69
N SER A 253 12.59 5.08 -5.13
CA SER A 253 12.32 5.83 -3.90
C SER A 253 12.90 5.16 -2.65
N SER A 254 13.01 3.83 -2.64
CA SER A 254 13.52 3.07 -1.49
C SER A 254 15.05 3.17 -1.30
N VAL A 255 15.80 3.45 -2.36
CA VAL A 255 17.27 3.53 -2.32
C VAL A 255 17.74 4.89 -1.78
N SER A 256 17.00 5.98 -2.07
CA SER A 256 17.38 7.34 -1.65
C SER A 256 17.23 7.60 -0.14
N LEU A 257 16.43 6.81 0.58
CA LEU A 257 16.16 7.02 2.02
C LEU A 257 17.10 6.25 2.95
N ARG A 258 17.77 5.18 2.48
CA ARG A 258 18.57 4.30 3.37
C ARG A 258 19.88 4.92 3.87
N HIS A 259 20.22 6.11 3.37
CA HIS A 259 21.43 6.86 3.74
C HIS A 259 21.15 8.34 4.02
N SER A 260 19.91 8.74 4.34
CA SER A 260 19.69 10.13 4.73
C SER A 260 20.45 10.42 6.02
N GLU A 261 21.35 11.41 6.02
CA GLU A 261 22.08 11.92 7.20
C GLU A 261 21.15 12.64 8.21
N LYS A 262 19.86 12.30 8.20
CA LYS A 262 18.83 12.88 9.05
C LYS A 262 18.73 12.06 10.34
N ILE A 263 18.77 12.77 11.46
CA ILE A 263 18.63 12.17 12.78
C ILE A 263 17.15 11.87 13.03
N ALA A 264 16.83 10.62 13.33
CA ALA A 264 15.50 10.23 13.79
C ALA A 264 15.27 10.75 15.22
N ILE A 265 14.07 11.27 15.48
CA ILE A 265 13.68 11.83 16.80
C ILE A 265 12.47 11.10 17.43
N ARG A 266 11.87 10.16 16.69
CA ARG A 266 10.72 9.34 17.08
C ARG A 266 10.69 8.05 16.26
N ASP A 267 9.96 7.04 16.76
CA ASP A 267 9.63 5.79 16.05
C ASP A 267 10.86 5.02 15.54
N PHE A 268 11.94 5.02 16.31
CA PHE A 268 13.25 4.48 15.94
C PHE A 268 13.18 3.06 15.38
N GLN A 269 13.71 2.90 14.17
CA GLN A 269 13.87 1.63 13.47
C GLN A 269 15.34 1.21 13.42
N VAL A 270 15.57 -0.07 13.13
CA VAL A 270 16.91 -0.58 12.88
C VAL A 270 17.47 0.09 11.63
N GLY A 271 18.66 0.66 11.76
CA GLY A 271 19.35 1.41 10.72
C GLY A 271 19.17 2.93 10.80
N ASP A 272 18.35 3.43 11.71
CA ASP A 272 18.18 4.88 11.87
C ASP A 272 19.42 5.53 12.47
N LEU A 273 19.74 6.72 11.98
CA LEU A 273 20.73 7.60 12.58
C LEU A 273 20.11 8.31 13.78
N VAL A 274 20.75 8.24 14.95
CA VAL A 274 20.21 8.77 16.20
C VAL A 274 21.26 9.58 16.97
N LEU A 275 20.77 10.57 17.70
CA LEU A 275 21.57 11.33 18.65
C LEU A 275 21.45 10.68 20.03
N ILE A 276 22.58 10.28 20.61
CA ILE A 276 22.66 9.67 21.93
C ILE A 276 23.23 10.73 22.87
N ILE A 277 22.50 11.03 23.95
CA ILE A 277 22.85 12.06 24.93
C ILE A 277 22.98 11.44 26.32
N LEU A 278 23.83 12.02 27.16
CA LEU A 278 23.88 11.68 28.58
C LEU A 278 22.69 12.32 29.30
N ASP A 279 21.84 11.50 29.92
CA ASP A 279 20.77 11.98 30.80
C ASP A 279 21.26 11.92 32.25
N GLU A 280 21.49 13.09 32.85
CA GLU A 280 21.97 13.23 34.23
C GLU A 280 20.96 12.72 35.26
N ARG A 281 19.65 12.77 34.96
CA ARG A 281 18.59 12.32 35.88
C ARG A 281 18.67 10.80 36.06
N HIS A 282 18.91 10.11 34.96
CA HIS A 282 19.02 8.66 34.94
C HIS A 282 20.46 8.16 35.10
N ASP A 283 21.45 9.04 35.00
CA ASP A 283 22.89 8.73 34.98
C ASP A 283 23.22 7.66 33.91
N ASN A 284 22.55 7.76 32.76
CA ASN A 284 22.67 6.82 31.66
C ASN A 284 22.59 7.56 30.32
N TYR A 285 23.15 6.95 29.28
CA TYR A 285 22.97 7.44 27.92
C TYR A 285 21.60 7.05 27.37
N VAL A 286 20.90 8.01 26.76
CA VAL A 286 19.58 7.84 26.15
C VAL A 286 19.57 8.39 24.73
N LEU A 287 18.69 7.89 23.87
CA LEU A 287 18.44 8.52 22.57
C LEU A 287 17.63 9.80 22.78
N PHE A 288 18.02 10.87 22.10
CA PHE A 288 17.25 12.10 22.02
C PHE A 288 15.92 11.81 21.33
N THR A 289 14.82 12.04 22.04
CA THR A 289 13.48 11.85 21.51
C THR A 289 12.53 12.93 21.96
N VAL A 290 11.58 13.26 21.10
CA VAL A 290 10.42 14.12 21.43
C VAL A 290 9.27 13.34 22.04
N SER A 291 9.42 12.01 22.20
CA SER A 291 8.38 11.13 22.74
C SER A 291 8.48 10.97 24.25
N PRO A 292 7.36 10.68 24.94
CA PRO A 292 7.39 10.41 26.38
C PRO A 292 8.04 9.06 26.73
N THR A 293 8.29 8.20 25.74
CA THR A 293 8.93 6.89 25.95
C THR A 293 10.44 7.04 25.98
N LEU A 294 11.09 6.51 27.01
CA LEU A 294 12.54 6.53 27.16
C LEU A 294 13.21 5.44 26.32
N TYR A 295 14.38 5.75 25.78
CA TYR A 295 15.21 4.86 24.96
C TYR A 295 16.63 4.83 25.53
N PHE A 296 16.92 3.89 26.42
CA PHE A 296 18.22 3.75 27.05
C PHE A 296 19.22 3.05 26.14
N LEU A 297 20.45 3.55 26.08
CA LEU A 297 21.54 2.87 25.40
C LEU A 297 21.94 1.60 26.18
N HIS A 298 22.18 0.51 25.45
CA HIS A 298 22.66 -0.73 26.01
C HIS A 298 24.13 -0.62 26.44
N SER A 299 24.52 -1.27 27.54
CA SER A 299 25.88 -1.22 28.09
C SER A 299 26.94 -1.77 27.12
N GLU A 300 26.60 -2.79 26.33
CA GLU A 300 27.48 -3.33 25.28
C GLU A 300 27.84 -2.31 24.19
N SER A 301 26.98 -1.32 23.95
CA SER A 301 27.22 -0.28 22.94
C SER A 301 28.11 0.86 23.44
N LEU A 302 28.34 0.97 24.75
CA LEU A 302 29.15 2.05 25.34
C LEU A 302 30.59 2.01 24.84
N ALA A 303 31.22 0.83 24.89
CA ALA A 303 32.61 0.66 24.46
C ALA A 303 32.77 0.94 22.96
N ALA A 304 31.80 0.51 22.14
CA ALA A 304 31.85 0.75 20.70
C ALA A 304 31.75 2.25 20.37
N LEU A 305 30.98 3.02 21.14
CA LEU A 305 30.74 4.47 20.95
C LEU A 305 31.73 5.38 21.68
N ASP A 306 32.80 4.81 22.25
CA ASP A 306 33.76 5.52 23.10
C ASP A 306 33.11 6.28 24.28
N LEU A 307 32.05 5.70 24.85
CA LEU A 307 31.32 6.24 25.99
C LEU A 307 31.71 5.50 27.28
N LYS A 308 31.82 6.24 28.38
CA LYS A 308 32.15 5.68 29.71
C LYS A 308 30.88 5.50 30.56
N PRO A 309 30.69 4.33 31.21
CA PRO A 309 29.61 4.14 32.18
C PRO A 309 29.95 4.81 33.52
N GLY A 310 28.97 5.43 34.18
CA GLY A 310 29.05 5.75 35.61
C GLY A 310 30.16 6.73 36.03
N GLU A 311 30.14 7.15 37.31
CA GLU A 311 31.03 8.19 37.83
C GLU A 311 32.49 7.82 37.61
N CYS A 312 33.18 8.65 36.83
CA CYS A 312 34.60 8.49 36.58
C CYS A 312 35.36 8.90 37.84
N ALA A 313 35.95 7.94 38.56
CA ALA A 313 36.88 8.17 39.66
C ALA A 313 38.19 8.90 39.26
N SER A 314 38.28 9.45 38.03
CA SER A 314 39.53 9.91 37.41
C SER A 314 39.43 11.27 36.71
N GLY A 315 38.48 12.14 37.08
CA GLY A 315 38.49 13.56 36.71
C GLY A 315 38.26 13.90 35.22
N THR A 316 37.99 12.91 34.36
CA THR A 316 37.64 13.15 32.95
C THR A 316 36.12 13.28 32.82
N SER A 317 35.65 14.40 32.27
CA SER A 317 34.23 14.63 32.00
C SER A 317 33.70 13.59 31.00
N ARG A 318 32.50 13.06 31.26
CA ARG A 318 31.85 12.13 30.33
C ARG A 318 31.48 12.89 29.06
N ARG A 319 31.61 12.22 27.92
CA ARG A 319 31.19 12.78 26.63
C ARG A 319 29.68 13.07 26.69
N PRO A 320 29.23 14.31 26.43
CA PRO A 320 27.82 14.69 26.63
C PRO A 320 26.89 14.06 25.60
N TRP A 321 27.37 13.86 24.37
CA TRP A 321 26.58 13.26 23.29
C TRP A 321 27.46 12.61 22.21
N VAL A 322 26.87 11.69 21.45
CA VAL A 322 27.47 11.02 20.29
C VAL A 322 26.39 10.64 19.27
N LEU A 323 26.77 10.54 18.00
CA LEU A 323 25.90 10.02 16.94
C LEU A 323 26.11 8.52 16.77
N GLY A 324 25.02 7.78 16.66
CA GLY A 324 25.05 6.33 16.48
C GLY A 324 24.00 5.87 15.49
N LYS A 325 24.17 4.64 15.00
CA LYS A 325 23.19 3.95 14.18
C LYS A 325 22.52 2.86 15.00
N VAL A 326 21.19 2.84 15.03
CA VAL A 326 20.41 1.83 15.76
C VAL A 326 20.62 0.45 15.12
N MET A 327 20.99 -0.54 15.93
CA MET A 327 21.16 -1.93 15.51
C MET A 327 20.01 -2.80 16.00
N GLU A 328 19.64 -2.67 17.27
CA GLU A 328 18.61 -3.48 17.90
C GLU A 328 17.84 -2.63 18.92
N LYS A 329 16.56 -2.94 19.11
CA LYS A 329 15.75 -2.35 20.19
C LYS A 329 14.92 -3.42 20.89
N GLU A 330 14.97 -3.41 22.21
CA GLU A 330 14.22 -4.32 23.07
C GLU A 330 13.22 -3.51 23.91
N TYR A 331 12.00 -4.00 24.02
CA TYR A 331 11.00 -3.40 24.90
C TYR A 331 11.12 -3.97 26.31
N CYS A 332 11.28 -3.09 27.29
CA CYS A 332 11.57 -3.43 28.68
C CYS A 332 10.53 -2.79 29.62
N GLN A 333 10.38 -3.41 30.79
CA GLN A 333 9.60 -2.85 31.89
C GLN A 333 10.38 -2.96 33.21
N ALA A 334 10.40 -1.88 33.99
CA ALA A 334 11.04 -1.84 35.28
C ALA A 334 10.29 -2.74 36.28
N LYS A 335 10.91 -3.85 36.70
CA LYS A 335 10.34 -4.79 37.69
C LYS A 335 10.66 -4.43 39.15
N LYS A 336 11.63 -3.54 39.39
CA LYS A 336 12.12 -3.14 40.71
C LYS A 336 12.05 -1.62 40.85
N ALA A 337 11.63 -1.12 42.02
CA ALA A 337 11.59 0.31 42.31
C ALA A 337 12.99 0.93 42.31
N GLN A 338 13.97 0.24 42.90
CA GLN A 338 15.39 0.57 42.76
C GLN A 338 15.98 -0.21 41.59
N ASN A 339 16.23 0.48 40.48
CA ASN A 339 16.83 -0.12 39.29
C ASN A 339 17.93 0.79 38.72
N ARG A 340 18.82 0.21 37.91
CA ARG A 340 19.97 0.90 37.30
C ARG A 340 19.61 2.04 36.34
N PHE A 341 18.35 2.12 35.92
CA PHE A 341 17.86 3.19 35.03
C PHE A 341 17.24 4.35 35.83
N LYS A 342 17.15 4.24 37.17
CA LYS A 342 16.55 5.24 38.07
C LYS A 342 15.14 5.66 37.63
N VAL A 343 14.34 4.70 37.13
CA VAL A 343 12.94 4.91 36.75
C VAL A 343 11.99 4.27 37.78
N PRO A 344 10.74 4.75 37.94
CA PRO A 344 9.76 4.11 38.81
C PRO A 344 9.46 2.64 38.45
N LEU A 345 8.97 1.87 39.42
CA LEU A 345 8.50 0.50 39.19
C LEU A 345 7.31 0.52 38.21
N GLY A 346 7.33 -0.39 37.25
CA GLY A 346 6.29 -0.52 36.21
C GLY A 346 6.51 0.35 34.98
N THR A 347 7.45 1.30 34.99
CA THR A 347 7.78 2.13 33.83
C THR A 347 8.24 1.27 32.66
N LYS A 348 7.66 1.52 31.48
CA LYS A 348 8.00 0.84 30.22
C LYS A 348 8.90 1.72 29.38
N PHE A 349 9.95 1.14 28.82
CA PHE A 349 10.98 1.85 28.06
C PHE A 349 11.62 0.92 27.04
N TYR A 350 12.40 1.47 26.12
CA TYR A 350 13.23 0.68 25.22
C TYR A 350 14.68 0.66 25.65
N ARG A 351 15.36 -0.46 25.39
CA ARG A 351 16.81 -0.60 25.49
C ARG A 351 17.36 -0.82 24.09
N VAL A 352 18.29 0.03 23.67
CA VAL A 352 18.74 0.14 22.29
C VAL A 352 20.22 -0.19 22.18
N LYS A 353 20.60 -1.09 21.27
CA LYS A 353 21.99 -1.26 20.86
C LYS A 353 22.26 -0.34 19.67
N ALA A 354 23.36 0.38 19.73
CA ALA A 354 23.82 1.25 18.64
C ALA A 354 25.32 1.06 18.38
N VAL A 355 25.74 1.43 17.17
CA VAL A 355 27.14 1.45 16.73
C VAL A 355 27.53 2.86 16.30
N PRO A 356 28.82 3.22 16.34
CA PRO A 356 29.28 4.52 15.85
C PRO A 356 28.84 4.79 14.44
N TRP A 357 28.33 6.00 14.22
CA TRP A 357 28.18 6.48 12.86
C TRP A 357 29.52 7.01 12.34
N ASN A 358 30.26 6.14 11.66
CA ASN A 358 31.48 6.54 10.96
C ASN A 358 31.12 7.05 9.56
N LYS A 359 31.25 8.36 9.36
CA LYS A 359 31.32 8.95 8.02
C LYS A 359 32.68 8.59 7.45
N LYS A 360 32.80 7.41 6.82
CA LYS A 360 33.91 7.17 5.89
C LYS A 360 33.72 8.20 4.77
N VAL A 361 34.48 9.29 4.86
CA VAL A 361 34.62 10.32 3.83
C VAL A 361 35.27 9.70 2.61
#